data_AF-A0A2M8AV36-F1
#
_entry.id   AF-A0A2M8AV36-F1
#
_cell.length_a   1.000
_cell.length_b   1.000
_cell.length_c   1.000
_cell.angle_alpha   90.00
_cell.angle_beta   90.00
_cell.angle_gamma   90.00
#
_symmetry.space_group_name_H-M   'P 1'
#
loop_
_entity.id
_entity.type
_entity.pdbx_description
1 polymer ?
#
loop_
_entity_poly.entity_id
_entity_poly.type
_entity_poly.pdbx_seq_one_letter_code
_entity_poly.pdbx_strand_id
1 'polypeptide(L)'
;MQAVLEKQIKDMTEDELKNIFHRDYLRRLTRYRMTDDFYRKKYGMNLEGFEKENIVEKQGYTFEVESDAQEWELSIDGIKTIEKKMRELLCEN
;
A
#
# COMPACT_ATOMS: atom_id res chain seq x y z
N MET A 1 5.73 -30.36 -0.82
CA MET A 1 5.24 -28.99 -1.03
C MET A 1 6.33 -28.07 -1.56
N GLN A 2 7.47 -27.96 -0.85
CA GLN A 2 8.61 -27.15 -1.28
C GLN A 2 9.17 -27.53 -2.67
N ALA A 3 9.39 -28.83 -2.92
CA ALA A 3 9.87 -29.32 -4.23
C ALA A 3 8.90 -29.05 -5.41
N VAL A 4 7.59 -28.90 -5.14
CA VAL A 4 6.60 -28.57 -6.17
C VAL A 4 6.68 -27.09 -6.52
N LEU A 5 6.80 -26.23 -5.50
CA LEU A 5 6.94 -24.78 -5.68
C LEU A 5 8.24 -24.42 -6.42
N GLU A 6 9.36 -25.04 -6.03
CA GLU A 6 10.66 -24.84 -6.68
C GLU A 6 10.64 -25.23 -8.17
N LYS A 7 10.01 -26.36 -8.49
CA LYS A 7 9.81 -26.78 -9.88
C LYS A 7 8.97 -25.77 -10.65
N GLN A 8 7.87 -25.31 -10.05
CA GLN A 8 6.94 -24.41 -10.71
C GLN A 8 7.54 -23.02 -10.96
N ILE A 9 8.39 -22.52 -10.07
CA ILE A 9 9.17 -21.29 -10.28
C ILE A 9 10.19 -21.48 -11.42
N LYS A 10 10.86 -22.64 -11.48
CA LYS A 10 11.85 -22.94 -12.53
C LYS A 10 11.23 -23.05 -13.92
N ASP A 11 10.00 -23.56 -13.99
CA ASP A 11 9.29 -23.78 -15.25
C ASP A 11 8.61 -22.50 -15.78
N MET A 12 8.55 -21.42 -14.99
CA MET A 12 7.95 -20.14 -15.38
C MET A 12 8.89 -19.28 -16.22
N THR A 13 8.30 -18.60 -17.20
CA THR A 13 8.97 -17.53 -17.94
C THR A 13 9.09 -16.25 -17.11
N GLU A 14 10.03 -15.38 -17.50
CA GLU A 14 10.18 -14.06 -16.88
C GLU A 14 8.89 -13.24 -17.00
N ASP A 15 8.20 -13.30 -18.14
CA ASP A 15 6.93 -12.59 -18.37
C ASP A 15 5.81 -13.11 -17.46
N GLU A 16 5.71 -14.42 -17.26
CA GLU A 16 4.75 -14.99 -16.31
C GLU A 16 5.04 -14.54 -14.88
N LEU A 17 6.32 -14.47 -14.51
CA LEU A 17 6.75 -14.01 -13.20
C LEU A 17 6.48 -12.52 -13.00
N LYS A 18 6.83 -11.68 -13.98
CA LYS A 18 6.49 -10.24 -14.04
C LYS A 18 4.97 -10.05 -13.90
N ASN A 19 4.17 -10.83 -14.61
CA ASN A 19 2.71 -10.76 -14.54
C ASN A 19 2.14 -11.14 -13.16
N ILE A 20 2.71 -12.14 -12.48
CA ILE A 20 2.30 -12.49 -11.12
C ILE A 20 2.59 -11.33 -10.15
N PHE A 21 3.81 -10.80 -10.17
CA PHE A 21 4.17 -9.67 -9.31
C PHE A 21 3.34 -8.43 -9.61
N HIS A 22 3.14 -8.11 -10.89
CA HIS A 22 2.34 -6.97 -11.31
C HIS A 22 0.90 -7.07 -10.77
N ARG A 23 0.25 -8.23 -10.88
CA ARG A 23 -1.09 -8.45 -10.32
C ARG A 23 -1.13 -8.33 -8.80
N ASP A 24 -0.13 -8.87 -8.09
CA ASP A 24 -0.05 -8.73 -6.63
C ASP A 24 0.12 -7.27 -6.22
N TYR A 25 0.99 -6.53 -6.90
CA TYR A 25 1.24 -5.12 -6.65
C TYR A 25 -0.02 -4.28 -6.91
N LEU A 26 -0.72 -4.50 -8.02
CA LEU A 26 -2.00 -3.83 -8.28
C LEU A 26 -3.00 -4.08 -7.15
N ARG A 27 -3.16 -5.34 -6.73
CA ARG A 27 -4.08 -5.71 -5.64
C ARG A 27 -3.73 -5.04 -4.32
N ARG A 28 -2.45 -4.90 -4.00
CA ARG A 28 -1.99 -4.21 -2.78
C ARG A 28 -2.18 -2.70 -2.88
N LEU A 29 -1.84 -2.12 -4.02
CA LEU A 29 -2.02 -0.70 -4.32
C LEU A 29 -3.48 -0.30 -4.23
N THR A 30 -4.40 -1.10 -4.77
CA THR A 30 -5.85 -0.87 -4.63
C THR A 30 -6.28 -0.84 -3.17
N ARG A 31 -5.80 -1.79 -2.35
CA ARG A 31 -6.14 -1.81 -0.92
C ARG A 31 -5.65 -0.56 -0.19
N TYR A 32 -4.41 -0.15 -0.40
CA TYR A 32 -3.89 1.05 0.23
C TYR A 32 -4.62 2.32 -0.25
N ARG A 33 -4.91 2.45 -1.54
CA ARG A 33 -5.70 3.57 -2.07
C ARG A 33 -7.12 3.61 -1.52
N MET A 34 -7.76 2.47 -1.31
CA MET A 34 -9.07 2.41 -0.65
C MET A 34 -9.01 2.90 0.80
N THR A 35 -7.94 2.58 1.53
CA THR A 35 -7.72 3.09 2.89
C THR A 35 -7.47 4.61 2.89
N ASP A 36 -6.64 5.12 1.96
CA ASP A 36 -6.45 6.58 1.80
C ASP A 36 -7.79 7.28 1.49
N ASP A 37 -8.55 6.78 0.52
CA ASP A 37 -9.87 7.32 0.15
C ASP A 37 -10.87 7.28 1.32
N PHE A 38 -10.84 6.22 2.12
CA PHE A 38 -11.69 6.08 3.30
C PHE A 38 -11.40 7.21 4.30
N TYR A 39 -10.13 7.40 4.67
CA TYR A 39 -9.76 8.43 5.64
C TYR A 39 -9.89 9.85 5.11
N ARG A 40 -9.65 10.05 3.80
CA ARG A 40 -9.96 11.33 3.15
C ARG A 40 -11.41 11.72 3.30
N LYS A 41 -12.32 10.75 3.17
CA LYS A 41 -13.75 10.96 3.39
C LYS A 41 -14.08 11.15 4.86
N LYS A 42 -13.50 10.36 5.76
CA LYS A 42 -13.73 10.45 7.22
C LYS A 42 -13.36 11.82 7.77
N TYR A 43 -12.21 12.36 7.38
CA TYR A 43 -11.67 13.61 7.92
C TYR A 43 -11.84 14.83 7.01
N GLY A 44 -12.27 14.64 5.76
CA GLY A 44 -12.46 15.73 4.80
C GLY A 44 -11.16 16.39 4.33
N MET A 45 -10.02 15.71 4.47
CA MET A 45 -8.68 16.22 4.12
C MET A 45 -7.75 15.07 3.72
N ASN A 46 -6.52 15.35 3.30
CA ASN A 46 -5.49 14.30 3.10
C ASN A 46 -4.68 14.10 4.39
N LEU A 47 -3.81 13.07 4.42
CA LEU A 47 -2.97 12.77 5.58
C LEU A 47 -2.07 13.96 5.97
N GLU A 48 -1.45 14.62 4.99
CA GLU A 48 -0.61 15.80 5.25
C GLU A 48 -1.38 16.93 5.96
N GLY A 49 -2.62 17.20 5.53
CA GLY A 49 -3.49 18.16 6.20
C GLY A 49 -3.90 17.71 7.60
N PHE A 50 -4.19 16.43 7.76
CA PHE A 50 -4.53 15.82 9.04
C PHE A 50 -3.39 15.96 10.07
N GLU A 51 -2.16 15.72 9.65
CA GLU A 51 -0.95 15.88 10.47
C GLU A 51 -0.68 17.36 10.77
N LYS A 52 -0.71 18.21 9.75
CA LYS A 52 -0.44 19.66 9.88
C LYS A 52 -1.43 20.35 10.83
N GLU A 53 -2.68 19.92 10.83
CA GLU A 53 -3.72 20.46 11.70
C GLU A 53 -3.73 19.80 13.09
N ASN A 54 -2.82 18.87 13.40
CA ASN A 54 -2.76 18.14 14.67
C ASN A 54 -4.12 17.54 15.08
N ILE A 55 -4.80 16.85 14.13
CA ILE A 55 -6.17 16.36 14.36
C ILE A 55 -6.24 15.37 15.53
N VAL A 56 -5.22 14.54 15.73
CA VAL A 56 -5.13 13.62 16.89
C VAL A 56 -5.26 14.38 18.22
N GLU A 57 -4.49 15.46 18.38
CA GLU A 57 -4.54 16.31 19.57
C GLU A 57 -5.88 17.04 19.69
N LYS A 58 -6.39 17.62 18.59
CA LYS A 58 -7.69 18.30 18.57
C LYS A 58 -8.86 17.38 18.92
N GLN A 59 -8.73 16.08 18.66
CA GLN A 59 -9.70 15.05 19.04
C GLN A 59 -9.36 14.37 20.37
N GLY A 60 -8.36 14.87 21.11
CA GLY A 60 -8.08 14.45 22.48
C GLY A 60 -7.34 13.13 22.63
N TYR A 61 -6.52 12.75 21.65
CA TYR A 61 -5.69 11.53 21.70
C TYR A 61 -6.50 10.26 21.99
N THR A 62 -7.69 10.16 21.38
CA THR A 62 -8.48 8.94 21.51
C THR A 62 -7.78 7.80 20.78
N PHE A 63 -7.94 6.58 21.31
CA PHE A 63 -7.43 5.38 20.65
C PHE A 63 -7.91 5.26 19.19
N GLU A 64 -9.14 5.71 18.90
CA GLU A 64 -9.69 5.70 17.55
C GLU A 64 -8.88 6.60 16.60
N VAL A 65 -8.72 7.89 16.91
CA VAL A 65 -8.03 8.84 16.01
C VAL A 65 -6.54 8.54 15.88
N GLU A 66 -5.91 7.97 16.92
CA GLU A 66 -4.53 7.50 16.86
C GLU A 66 -4.39 6.27 15.96
N SER A 67 -5.30 5.30 16.08
CA SER A 67 -5.31 4.10 15.22
C SER A 67 -5.55 4.49 13.77
N ASP A 68 -6.49 5.40 13.51
CA ASP A 68 -6.76 5.91 12.17
C ASP A 68 -5.54 6.59 11.55
N ALA A 69 -4.83 7.42 12.31
CA ALA A 69 -3.61 8.07 11.85
C ALA A 69 -2.53 7.05 11.45
N GLN A 70 -2.29 6.05 12.30
CA GLN A 70 -1.30 4.99 12.05
C GLN A 70 -1.67 4.15 10.82
N GLU A 71 -2.93 3.71 10.72
CA GLU A 71 -3.39 2.93 9.57
C GLU A 71 -3.30 3.73 8.26
N TRP A 72 -3.60 5.02 8.31
CA TRP A 72 -3.51 5.90 7.16
C TRP A 72 -2.05 6.12 6.72
N GLU A 73 -1.15 6.41 7.66
CA GLU A 73 0.29 6.56 7.40
C GLU A 73 0.88 5.31 6.76
N LEU A 74 0.64 4.14 7.37
CA LEU A 74 1.06 2.84 6.83
C LEU A 74 0.53 2.61 5.42
N SER A 75 -0.68 3.07 5.13
CA SER A 75 -1.27 2.97 3.80
C SER A 75 -0.54 3.85 2.78
N ILE A 76 -0.29 5.12 3.12
CA ILE A 76 0.43 6.06 2.25
C ILE A 76 1.84 5.55 1.95
N ASP A 77 2.55 5.03 2.93
CA ASP A 77 3.88 4.45 2.72
C ASP A 77 3.83 3.13 1.94
N GLY A 78 2.77 2.35 2.14
CA GLY A 78 2.43 1.19 1.32
C GLY A 78 2.26 1.56 -0.16
N ILE A 79 1.55 2.65 -0.48
CA ILE A 79 1.39 3.17 -1.84
C ILE A 79 2.76 3.49 -2.44
N LYS A 80 3.55 4.35 -1.77
CA LYS A 80 4.89 4.77 -2.25
C LYS A 80 5.79 3.57 -2.53
N THR A 81 5.79 2.59 -1.62
CA THR A 81 6.61 1.38 -1.73
C THR A 81 6.20 0.53 -2.93
N ILE A 82 4.90 0.31 -3.11
CA ILE A 82 4.40 -0.53 -4.21
C ILE A 82 4.60 0.15 -5.55
N GLU A 83 4.36 1.46 -5.66
CA GLU A 83 4.62 2.20 -6.87
C GLU A 83 6.11 2.17 -7.27
N LYS A 84 7.01 2.24 -6.29
CA LYS A 84 8.46 2.06 -6.54
C LYS A 84 8.75 0.66 -7.09
N LYS A 85 8.24 -0.39 -6.46
CA LYS A 85 8.44 -1.79 -6.91
C LYS A 85 7.83 -2.05 -8.29
N MET A 86 6.69 -1.42 -8.60
CA MET A 86 6.08 -1.51 -9.93
C MET A 86 6.94 -0.83 -11.00
N ARG A 87 7.52 0.33 -10.70
CA ARG A 87 8.47 0.99 -11.62
C ARG A 87 9.70 0.12 -11.85
N GLU A 88 10.28 -0.44 -10.80
CA GLU A 88 11.43 -1.36 -10.90
C GLU A 88 11.11 -2.63 -11.70
N LEU A 89 9.87 -3.11 -11.65
CA LEU A 89 9.44 -4.31 -12.39
C LEU A 89 9.16 -4.02 -13.88
N LEU A 90 8.67 -2.83 -14.20
CA LEU A 90 8.23 -2.44 -15.54
C LEU A 90 9.28 -1.68 -16.36
N CYS A 91 10.18 -0.96 -15.70
CA CYS A 91 11.30 -0.32 -16.36
C CYS A 91 12.48 -1.29 -16.39
N GLU A 92 12.74 -1.87 -17.55
CA GLU A 92 14.08 -2.32 -17.91
C GLU A 92 14.95 -1.07 -18.13
N ASN A 93 16.22 -1.10 -17.67
CA ASN A 93 17.19 -0.04 -17.99
C ASN A 93 17.32 0.13 -19.50
#